data_AF-A0A1F5YNI9-F1
#
_entry.id   AF-A0A1F5YNI9-F1
#
_cell.length_a   1.000
_cell.length_b   1.000
_cell.length_c   1.000
_cell.angle_alpha   90.00
_cell.angle_beta   90.00
_cell.angle_gamma   90.00
#
_symmetry.space_group_name_H-M   'P 1'
#
loop_
_entity.id
_entity.type
_entity.pdbx_description
1 polymer ?
#
loop_
_entity_poly.entity_id
_entity_poly.type
_entity_poly.pdbx_seq_one_letter_code
_entity_poly.pdbx_strand_id
1 'polypeptide(L)'
;MDKLDGLLTDILVRVQNARIPDEKKADIYARISAGMRSLVWPILISRMPEQKLAETVAAPQMTMDQYVELVESALKNPETPKDIQDQITGALTEIGEILTKNGIAPAAS
;
A
#
# COMPACT_ATOMS: atom_id res chain seq x y z
N MET A 1 12.18 14.38 1.87
CA MET A 1 11.40 13.14 1.79
C MET A 1 10.06 13.39 2.43
N ASP A 2 8.96 13.00 1.80
CA ASP A 2 7.69 12.95 2.52
C ASP A 2 7.72 11.80 3.55
N LYS A 3 6.83 11.85 4.55
CA LYS A 3 6.79 10.89 5.67
C LYS A 3 6.58 9.44 5.21
N LEU A 4 5.76 9.24 4.18
CA LEU A 4 5.45 7.93 3.60
C LEU A 4 6.67 7.34 2.90
N ASP A 5 7.38 8.14 2.10
CA ASP A 5 8.64 7.75 1.47
C ASP A 5 9.68 7.30 2.51
N GLY A 6 9.79 8.04 3.61
CA GLY A 6 10.70 7.70 4.71
C GLY A 6 10.37 6.37 5.39
N LEU A 7 9.09 6.15 5.73
CA LEU A 7 8.63 4.92 6.38
C LEU A 7 8.80 3.69 5.48
N LEU A 8 8.46 3.82 4.20
CA LEU A 8 8.63 2.74 3.23
C LEU A 8 10.11 2.38 3.06
N THR A 9 10.96 3.39 2.92
CA THR A 9 12.41 3.20 2.80
C THR A 9 12.99 2.47 4.01
N ASP A 10 12.62 2.85 5.25
CA ASP A 10 13.08 2.17 6.47
C ASP A 10 12.69 0.68 6.48
N ILE A 11 11.43 0.37 6.18
CA ILE A 11 10.93 -1.01 6.15
C ILE A 11 11.68 -1.83 5.10
N LEU A 12 11.85 -1.29 3.89
CA LEU A 12 12.56 -1.98 2.81
C LEU A 12 14.02 -2.24 3.16
N VAL A 13 14.72 -1.25 3.72
CA VAL A 13 16.11 -1.39 4.17
C VAL A 13 16.23 -2.45 5.27
N ARG A 14 15.30 -2.50 6.23
CA ARG A 14 15.28 -3.50 7.30
C ARG A 14 15.08 -4.91 6.76
N VAL A 15 14.14 -5.11 5.85
CA VAL A 15 13.90 -6.42 5.21
C VAL A 15 15.11 -6.83 4.37
N GLN A 16 15.71 -5.90 3.64
CA GLN A 16 16.87 -6.18 2.79
C GLN A 16 18.08 -6.63 3.62
N ASN A 17 18.31 -5.98 4.76
CA ASN A 17 19.43 -6.26 5.67
C ASN A 17 19.16 -7.42 6.63
N ALA A 18 17.92 -7.92 6.70
CA ALA A 18 17.58 -9.06 7.54
C ALA A 18 18.32 -10.32 7.07
N ARG A 19 18.84 -11.09 8.05
CA ARG A 19 19.51 -12.38 7.81
C ARG A 19 18.48 -13.49 7.58
N ILE A 20 17.65 -13.33 6.57
CA ILE A 20 16.64 -14.30 6.12
C ILE A 20 16.88 -14.65 4.64
N PRO A 21 16.46 -15.85 4.19
CA PRO A 21 16.57 -16.24 2.78
C PRO A 21 15.84 -15.28 1.85
N ASP A 22 16.33 -15.12 0.62
CA ASP A 22 15.74 -14.19 -0.37
C ASP A 22 14.30 -14.56 -0.74
N GLU A 23 13.95 -15.85 -0.74
CA GLU A 23 12.57 -16.31 -0.90
C GLU A 23 11.64 -15.76 0.18
N LYS A 24 12.12 -15.66 1.43
CA LYS A 24 11.36 -15.07 2.54
C LYS A 24 11.25 -13.55 2.41
N LYS A 25 12.28 -12.88 1.88
CA LYS A 25 12.20 -11.44 1.56
C LYS A 25 11.16 -11.19 0.47
N ALA A 26 11.15 -12.01 -0.58
CA ALA A 26 10.17 -11.94 -1.65
C ALA A 26 8.74 -12.15 -1.13
N ASP A 27 8.51 -13.13 -0.24
CA ASP A 27 7.21 -13.33 0.42
C ASP A 27 6.79 -12.10 1.26
N ILE A 28 7.73 -11.50 2.01
CA ILE A 28 7.46 -10.28 2.78
C ILE A 28 7.09 -9.12 1.86
N TYR A 29 7.82 -8.90 0.76
CA TYR A 29 7.49 -7.84 -0.21
C TYR A 29 6.13 -8.08 -0.87
N ALA A 30 5.82 -9.33 -1.24
CA ALA A 30 4.52 -9.69 -1.79
C ALA A 30 3.39 -9.42 -0.79
N ARG A 31 3.57 -9.74 0.50
CA ARG A 31 2.60 -9.46 1.56
C ARG A 31 2.43 -7.96 1.82
N ILE A 32 3.52 -7.19 1.83
CA ILE A 32 3.45 -5.72 1.95
C ILE A 32 2.66 -5.15 0.77
N SER A 33 2.99 -5.55 -0.46
CA SER A 33 2.27 -5.11 -1.66
C SER A 33 0.77 -5.47 -1.62
N ALA A 34 0.45 -6.71 -1.25
CA ALA A 34 -0.93 -7.16 -1.13
C ALA A 34 -1.70 -6.42 -0.02
N GLY A 35 -1.07 -6.21 1.14
CA GLY A 35 -1.64 -5.44 2.25
C GLY A 35 -1.90 -3.99 1.85
N MET A 36 -0.93 -3.33 1.24
CA MET A 36 -1.06 -1.95 0.74
C MET A 36 -2.19 -1.83 -0.28
N ARG A 37 -2.27 -2.78 -1.23
CA ARG A 37 -3.40 -2.85 -2.17
C ARG A 37 -4.73 -2.99 -1.45
N SER A 38 -4.82 -3.85 -0.44
CA SER A 38 -6.05 -4.06 0.33
C SER A 38 -6.50 -2.85 1.15
N LEU A 39 -5.56 -1.97 1.54
CA LEU A 39 -5.84 -0.73 2.27
C LEU A 39 -6.32 0.39 1.35
N VAL A 40 -5.74 0.49 0.16
CA VAL A 40 -6.06 1.54 -0.81
C VAL A 40 -7.36 1.23 -1.56
N TRP A 41 -7.63 -0.04 -1.83
CA TRP A 41 -8.77 -0.46 -2.65
C TRP A 41 -10.15 0.01 -2.13
N PRO A 42 -10.47 -0.08 -0.83
CA PRO A 42 -11.73 0.42 -0.29
C PRO A 42 -11.88 1.94 -0.45
N ILE A 43 -10.78 2.69 -0.30
CA ILE A 43 -10.79 4.15 -0.45
C ILE A 43 -11.09 4.49 -1.91
N LEU A 44 -10.38 3.87 -2.86
CA LEU A 44 -10.62 4.08 -4.29
C LEU A 44 -12.08 3.77 -4.66
N ILE A 45 -12.60 2.61 -4.22
CA ILE A 45 -13.99 2.21 -4.45
C ILE A 45 -14.98 3.21 -3.85
N SER A 46 -14.78 3.63 -2.60
CA SER A 46 -15.71 4.53 -1.89
C SER A 46 -15.85 5.91 -2.55
N ARG A 47 -14.83 6.31 -3.33
CA ARG A 47 -14.78 7.61 -4.02
C ARG A 47 -15.13 7.49 -5.51
N MET A 48 -15.45 6.29 -6.00
CA MET A 48 -15.91 6.11 -7.37
C MET A 48 -17.37 6.51 -7.55
N PRO A 49 -17.75 7.05 -8.73
CA PRO A 49 -19.15 7.15 -9.14
C PRO A 49 -19.79 5.76 -9.18
N GLU A 50 -21.02 5.63 -8.67
CA GLU A 50 -21.75 4.34 -8.60
C GLU A 50 -21.81 3.59 -9.94
N GLN A 51 -21.96 4.33 -11.03
CA GLN A 51 -22.03 3.78 -12.38
C GLN A 51 -20.73 3.06 -12.78
N LYS A 52 -19.56 3.62 -12.42
CA LYS A 52 -18.24 3.02 -12.67
C LYS A 52 -17.96 1.84 -11.74
N LEU A 53 -18.46 1.90 -10.50
CA LEU A 53 -18.35 0.78 -9.57
C LEU A 53 -19.12 -0.44 -10.10
N ALA A 54 -20.32 -0.24 -10.65
CA ALA A 54 -21.11 -1.33 -11.23
C ALA A 54 -20.40 -2.01 -12.40
N GLU A 55 -19.78 -1.24 -13.30
CA GLU A 55 -18.97 -1.77 -14.42
C GLU A 55 -17.74 -2.54 -13.94
N THR A 56 -17.08 -2.02 -12.90
CA THR A 56 -15.91 -2.65 -12.27
C THR A 56 -16.26 -3.99 -11.61
N VAL A 57 -17.38 -4.07 -10.89
CA VAL A 57 -17.83 -5.29 -10.18
C VAL A 57 -18.40 -6.33 -11.14
N ALA A 58 -18.96 -5.90 -12.27
CA ALA A 58 -19.49 -6.80 -13.30
C ALA A 58 -18.39 -7.48 -14.14
N ALA A 59 -17.16 -6.95 -14.14
CA ALA A 59 -16.05 -7.51 -14.92
C ALA A 59 -15.42 -8.73 -14.21
N PRO A 60 -15.28 -9.89 -14.88
CA PRO A 60 -14.65 -11.08 -14.27
C PRO A 60 -13.15 -10.89 -14.02
N GLN A 61 -12.50 -10.02 -14.80
CA GLN A 61 -11.13 -9.56 -14.58
C GLN A 61 -11.01 -8.10 -15.06
N MET A 62 -10.27 -7.31 -14.31
CA MET A 62 -9.94 -5.93 -14.65
C MET A 62 -8.64 -5.88 -15.46
N THR A 63 -8.65 -5.19 -16.60
CA THR A 63 -7.43 -4.92 -17.38
C THR A 63 -6.57 -3.86 -16.70
N MET A 64 -5.30 -3.74 -17.09
CA MET A 64 -4.41 -2.70 -16.55
C MET A 64 -4.94 -1.30 -16.87
N ASP A 65 -5.48 -1.07 -18.06
CA ASP A 65 -6.06 0.22 -18.46
C ASP A 65 -7.28 0.58 -17.59
N GLN A 66 -8.15 -0.39 -17.31
CA GLN A 66 -9.29 -0.21 -16.41
C GLN A 66 -8.84 0.09 -14.97
N TYR A 67 -7.74 -0.52 -14.52
CA TYR A 67 -7.15 -0.22 -13.22
C TYR A 67 -6.60 1.21 -13.15
N VAL A 68 -5.89 1.65 -14.18
CA VAL A 68 -5.38 3.03 -14.27
C VAL A 68 -6.53 4.02 -14.27
N GLU A 69 -7.55 3.80 -15.10
CA GLU A 69 -8.72 4.68 -15.16
C GLU A 69 -9.48 4.73 -13.83
N LEU A 70 -9.55 3.60 -13.11
CA LEU A 70 -10.15 3.53 -11.78
C LEU A 70 -9.39 4.41 -10.78
N VAL A 71 -8.06 4.30 -10.76
CA VAL A 71 -7.22 5.11 -9.87
C VAL A 71 -7.35 6.59 -10.23
N GLU A 72 -7.24 6.95 -11.51
CA GLU A 72 -7.40 8.33 -11.98
C GLU A 72 -8.77 8.91 -11.63
N SER A 73 -9.84 8.13 -11.76
CA SER A 73 -11.20 8.56 -11.43
C SER A 73 -11.36 8.85 -9.93
N ALA A 74 -10.80 8.01 -9.07
CA ALA A 74 -10.85 8.24 -7.62
C ALA A 74 -10.02 9.46 -7.20
N LEU A 75 -8.89 9.72 -7.87
CA LEU A 75 -8.02 10.87 -7.62
C LEU A 75 -8.64 12.22 -8.05
N LYS A 76 -9.74 12.22 -8.81
CA LYS A 76 -10.50 13.45 -9.10
C LYS A 76 -11.15 14.03 -7.84
N ASN A 77 -11.39 13.23 -6.81
CA ASN A 77 -11.79 13.75 -5.51
C ASN A 77 -10.54 14.25 -4.77
N PRO A 78 -10.48 15.54 -4.41
CA PRO A 78 -9.29 16.14 -3.81
C PRO A 78 -8.93 15.58 -2.43
N GLU A 79 -9.84 14.89 -1.74
CA GLU A 79 -9.58 14.24 -0.45
C GLU A 79 -8.89 12.87 -0.62
N THR A 80 -9.11 12.19 -1.75
CA THR A 80 -8.60 10.83 -2.00
C THR A 80 -7.09 10.68 -1.80
N PRO A 81 -6.22 11.58 -2.33
CA PRO A 81 -4.79 11.46 -2.11
C PRO A 81 -4.40 11.51 -0.63
N LYS A 82 -5.07 12.37 0.15
CA LYS A 82 -4.81 12.53 1.58
C LYS A 82 -5.27 11.30 2.37
N ASP A 83 -6.46 10.79 2.08
CA ASP A 83 -6.99 9.59 2.76
C ASP A 83 -6.09 8.36 2.49
N ILE A 84 -5.65 8.20 1.24
CA ILE A 84 -4.68 7.15 0.86
C ILE A 84 -3.38 7.31 1.64
N GLN A 85 -2.83 8.53 1.68
CA GLN A 85 -1.59 8.81 2.40
C GLN A 85 -1.71 8.53 3.90
N ASP A 86 -2.79 8.99 4.54
CA ASP A 86 -3.02 8.82 5.97
C ASP A 86 -3.19 7.33 6.32
N GLN A 87 -3.96 6.57 5.52
CA GLN A 87 -4.14 5.13 5.70
C GLN A 87 -2.84 4.33 5.53
N ILE A 88 -2.07 4.63 4.47
CA ILE A 88 -0.78 3.98 4.22
C ILE A 88 0.21 4.29 5.34
N THR A 89 0.32 5.56 5.73
CA THR A 89 1.23 6.01 6.79
C THR A 89 0.93 5.30 8.11
N GLY A 90 -0.36 5.17 8.46
CA GLY A 90 -0.80 4.41 9.63
C GLY A 90 -0.34 2.95 9.59
N ALA A 91 -0.62 2.26 8.48
CA ALA A 91 -0.23 0.85 8.33
C ALA A 91 1.29 0.63 8.34
N LEU A 92 2.06 1.49 7.67
CA LEU A 92 3.53 1.41 7.70
C LEU A 92 4.08 1.68 9.11
N THR A 93 3.45 2.57 9.88
CA THR A 93 3.83 2.80 11.28
C THR A 93 3.62 1.55 12.12
N GLU A 94 2.45 0.90 12.00
CA GLU A 94 2.15 -0.37 12.69
C GLU A 94 3.12 -1.50 12.31
N ILE A 95 3.44 -1.63 11.01
CA ILE A 95 4.44 -2.58 10.52
C ILE A 95 5.81 -2.28 11.15
N GLY A 96 6.22 -1.01 11.18
CA GLY A 96 7.46 -0.58 11.80
C GLY A 96 7.55 -0.97 13.28
N GLU A 97 6.46 -0.81 14.03
CA GLU A 97 6.35 -1.23 15.44
C GLU A 97 6.43 -2.75 15.61
N ILE A 98 5.74 -3.51 14.76
CA ILE A 98 5.77 -4.98 14.78
C ILE A 98 7.18 -5.49 14.50
N LEU A 99 7.86 -4.93 13.48
CA LEU A 99 9.24 -5.28 13.19
C LEU A 99 10.12 -5.04 14.42
N THR A 100 10.04 -3.87 15.04
CA THR A 100 10.79 -3.54 16.26
C THR A 100 10.54 -4.52 17.40
N LYS A 101 9.27 -4.89 17.66
CA LYS A 101 8.91 -5.90 18.66
C LYS A 101 9.55 -7.28 18.39
N ASN A 102 9.85 -7.58 17.14
CA ASN A 102 10.48 -8.84 16.71
C ASN A 102 12.01 -8.76 16.60
N GLY A 103 12.67 -7.75 17.20
CA GLY A 103 14.13 -7.58 17.15
C GLY A 103 14.67 -6.98 15.83
N ILE A 104 13.73 -6.62 14.97
CA ILE A 104 13.78 -5.81 13.76
C ILE A 104 14.37 -4.41 13.78
N ALA A 105 15.39 -4.00 14.53
CA ALA A 105 15.60 -2.56 14.84
C ALA A 105 15.58 -1.59 13.61
N PRO A 106 15.11 -0.33 13.78
CA PRO A 106 15.15 0.70 12.72
C PRO A 106 16.57 0.93 12.21
N ALA A 107 16.73 1.32 10.94
CA ALA A 107 18.04 1.71 10.44
C ALA A 107 18.52 2.95 11.22
N ALA A 108 19.73 2.89 11.80
CA ALA A 108 20.34 4.04 12.46
C ALA A 108 20.42 5.20 11.45
N SER A 109 19.75 6.31 11.79
CA SER A 109 19.72 7.53 10.97
C SER A 109 21.03 8.29 11.05
#